data_AF-A9WTK6-F1
#
_entry.id   AF-A9WTK6-F1
#
_cell.length_a   1.000
_cell.length_b   1.000
_cell.length_c   1.000
_cell.angle_alpha   90.00
_cell.angle_beta   90.00
_cell.angle_gamma   90.00
#
_symmetry.space_group_name_H-M   'P 1'
#
loop_
_entity.id
_entity.type
_entity.pdbx_description
1 polymer ?
#
loop_
_entity_poly.entity_id
_entity_poly.type
_entity_poly.pdbx_seq_one_letter_code
_entity_poly.pdbx_strand_id
1 'polypeptide(L)'
;MKLIQPLRLVSLLVAFCIAVTAVVFLLPGKATAAEGAAGASISAASVPANSFGKDAAVSQDITLGAYGDGSGYHLQIASEKDGFAWRSLAVIKPQGKDSSSWTGYQCLSGDGKYAAVAILPSSAVDISAARDRGAFA
;
A
#
# COMPACT_ATOMS: atom_id res chain seq x y z
N MET A 1 55.16 -30.60 -3.54
CA MET A 1 53.76 -31.08 -3.48
C MET A 1 52.98 -30.19 -2.52
N LYS A 2 52.01 -29.39 -3.00
CA LYS A 2 50.90 -28.70 -2.29
C LYS A 2 50.58 -27.34 -2.94
N LEU A 3 50.03 -27.32 -4.16
CA LEU A 3 49.41 -26.10 -4.72
C LEU A 3 48.29 -26.36 -5.74
N ILE A 4 47.87 -27.61 -5.93
CA ILE A 4 46.86 -27.99 -6.94
C ILE A 4 45.44 -28.09 -6.33
N GLN A 5 45.31 -28.10 -5.00
CA GLN A 5 44.03 -28.29 -4.29
C GLN A 5 43.08 -27.07 -4.21
N PRO A 6 43.52 -25.80 -4.05
CA PRO A 6 42.58 -24.70 -3.83
C PRO A 6 41.82 -24.32 -5.10
N LEU A 7 42.44 -24.50 -6.28
CA LEU A 7 41.83 -24.14 -7.56
C LEU A 7 40.68 -25.08 -7.95
N ARG A 8 40.76 -26.35 -7.57
CA ARG A 8 39.68 -27.34 -7.82
C ARG A 8 38.47 -27.10 -6.91
N LEU A 9 38.69 -26.66 -5.67
CA LEU A 9 37.60 -26.37 -4.73
C LEU A 9 36.82 -25.09 -5.12
N VAL A 10 37.52 -24.05 -5.58
CA VAL A 10 36.90 -22.81 -6.08
C VAL A 10 36.10 -23.08 -7.36
N SER A 11 36.62 -23.90 -8.28
CA SER A 11 35.91 -24.23 -9.53
C SER A 11 34.63 -25.05 -9.28
N LEU A 12 34.64 -25.97 -8.30
CA LEU A 12 33.46 -26.73 -7.88
C LEU A 12 32.40 -25.85 -7.20
N LEU A 13 32.80 -24.88 -6.38
CA LEU A 13 31.89 -23.91 -5.75
C LEU A 13 31.24 -22.97 -6.76
N VAL A 14 32.00 -22.48 -7.75
CA VAL A 14 31.46 -21.61 -8.82
C VAL A 14 30.47 -22.38 -9.71
N ALA A 15 30.81 -23.63 -10.10
CA ALA A 15 29.90 -24.48 -10.87
C ALA A 15 28.60 -24.80 -10.10
N PHE A 16 28.68 -25.00 -8.78
CA PHE A 16 27.51 -25.22 -7.93
C PHE A 16 26.62 -23.97 -7.84
N CYS A 17 27.19 -22.76 -7.69
CA CYS A 17 26.41 -21.52 -7.69
C CYS A 17 25.68 -21.27 -9.02
N ILE A 18 26.33 -21.56 -10.15
CA ILE A 18 25.71 -21.38 -11.47
C ILE A 18 24.54 -22.37 -11.66
N ALA A 19 24.71 -23.64 -11.23
CA ALA A 19 23.67 -24.65 -11.32
C ALA A 19 22.44 -24.34 -10.45
N VAL A 20 22.65 -23.81 -9.25
CA VAL A 20 21.55 -23.42 -8.34
C VAL A 20 20.78 -22.21 -8.88
N THR A 21 21.45 -21.29 -9.60
CA THR A 21 20.79 -20.12 -10.19
C THR A 21 19.90 -20.47 -11.38
N ALA A 22 20.28 -21.48 -12.18
CA ALA A 22 19.51 -21.91 -13.35
C ALA A 22 18.20 -22.62 -12.99
N VAL A 23 18.15 -23.37 -11.89
CA VAL A 23 16.95 -24.13 -11.48
C VAL A 23 15.83 -23.22 -10.97
N VAL A 24 16.17 -22.08 -10.34
CA VAL A 24 15.17 -21.13 -9.82
C VAL A 24 14.46 -20.36 -10.95
N PHE A 25 15.13 -20.13 -12.09
CA PHE A 25 14.58 -19.39 -13.23
C PHE A 25 13.66 -20.20 -14.15
N LEU A 26 13.68 -21.53 -14.07
CA LEU A 26 12.90 -22.42 -14.94
C LEU A 26 11.55 -22.84 -14.35
N LEU A 27 11.26 -22.46 -13.11
CA LEU A 27 9.93 -22.65 -12.54
C LEU A 27 8.99 -21.63 -13.19
N PRO A 28 7.95 -22.07 -13.91
CA PRO A 28 6.89 -21.17 -14.32
C PRO A 28 6.15 -20.73 -13.05
N GLY A 29 6.60 -19.63 -12.47
CA GLY A 29 5.82 -18.88 -11.50
C GLY A 29 4.60 -18.36 -12.25
N LYS A 30 3.50 -19.13 -12.22
CA LYS A 30 2.17 -18.57 -12.47
C LYS A 30 1.96 -17.53 -11.38
N ALA A 31 2.39 -16.30 -11.66
CA ALA A 31 1.88 -15.13 -11.01
C ALA A 31 0.41 -15.08 -11.40
N THR A 32 -0.44 -15.68 -10.57
CA THR A 32 -1.85 -15.36 -10.56
C THR A 32 -1.88 -13.88 -10.24
N ALA A 33 -2.01 -13.05 -11.27
CA ALA A 33 -2.45 -11.69 -11.08
C ALA A 33 -3.73 -11.82 -10.26
N ALA A 34 -3.69 -11.33 -9.02
CA ALA A 34 -4.90 -11.12 -8.27
C ALA A 34 -5.70 -10.13 -9.11
N GLU A 35 -6.62 -10.67 -9.91
CA GLU A 35 -7.71 -9.93 -10.53
C GLU A 35 -8.21 -8.98 -9.45
N GLY A 36 -8.03 -7.68 -9.67
CA GLY A 36 -8.42 -6.67 -8.71
C GLY A 36 -9.83 -7.00 -8.28
N ALA A 37 -10.03 -7.19 -6.98
CA ALA A 37 -11.34 -7.36 -6.37
C ALA A 37 -12.08 -6.01 -6.45
N ALA A 38 -12.36 -5.56 -7.68
CA ALA A 38 -13.29 -4.51 -7.96
C ALA A 38 -14.67 -5.07 -7.61
N GLY A 39 -15.16 -4.71 -6.42
CA GLY A 39 -16.56 -4.89 -6.06
C GLY A 39 -16.88 -5.91 -4.97
N ALA A 40 -15.91 -6.37 -4.18
CA ALA A 40 -16.27 -6.96 -2.89
C ALA A 40 -16.71 -5.83 -1.95
N SER A 41 -18.02 -5.58 -1.88
CA SER A 41 -18.60 -4.77 -0.80
C SER A 41 -18.39 -5.52 0.51
N ILE A 42 -17.22 -5.33 1.13
CA ILE A 42 -17.03 -5.67 2.53
C ILE A 42 -17.98 -4.74 3.28
N SER A 43 -19.14 -5.24 3.69
CA SER A 43 -19.94 -4.53 4.67
C SER A 43 -19.07 -4.43 5.92
N ALA A 44 -18.52 -3.24 6.18
CA ALA A 44 -17.80 -2.99 7.41
C ALA A 44 -18.71 -3.45 8.57
N ALA A 45 -18.16 -4.23 9.50
CA ALA A 45 -18.90 -4.61 10.69
C ALA A 45 -19.36 -3.31 11.37
N SER A 46 -20.67 -3.06 11.39
CA SER A 46 -21.22 -1.86 11.99
C SER A 46 -21.32 -2.08 13.50
N VAL A 47 -20.49 -1.37 14.25
CA VAL A 47 -20.65 -1.26 15.70
C VAL A 47 -21.81 -0.28 15.95
N PRO A 48 -22.80 -0.60 16.81
CA PRO A 48 -23.84 0.37 17.15
C PRO A 48 -23.25 1.66 17.72
N ALA A 49 -23.69 2.82 17.26
CA ALA A 49 -23.14 4.13 17.65
C ALA A 49 -23.11 4.34 19.17
N ASN A 50 -24.12 3.87 19.90
CA ASN A 50 -24.18 3.96 21.36
C ASN A 50 -23.05 3.21 22.10
N SER A 51 -22.29 2.36 21.41
CA SER A 51 -21.09 1.71 21.95
C SER A 51 -19.95 2.70 22.21
N PHE A 52 -19.99 3.89 21.58
CA PHE A 52 -19.02 4.98 21.77
C PHE A 52 -19.46 6.01 22.80
N GLY A 53 -20.66 5.85 23.38
CA GLY A 53 -21.20 6.74 24.41
C GLY A 53 -22.62 7.18 24.10
N LYS A 54 -23.30 7.71 25.12
CA LYS A 54 -24.70 8.15 25.01
C LYS A 54 -24.91 9.28 24.00
N ASP A 55 -23.88 10.09 23.77
CA ASP A 55 -23.95 11.28 22.90
C ASP A 55 -23.44 11.00 21.48
N ALA A 56 -22.98 9.77 21.19
CA ALA A 56 -22.45 9.39 19.88
C ALA A 56 -23.43 9.71 18.74
N ALA A 57 -24.74 9.49 18.95
CA ALA A 57 -25.78 9.74 17.96
C ALA A 57 -25.91 11.21 17.53
N VAL A 58 -25.43 12.16 18.35
CA VAL A 58 -25.45 13.61 18.04
C VAL A 58 -24.05 14.18 17.80
N SER A 59 -23.02 13.33 17.84
CA SER A 59 -21.63 13.73 17.63
C SER A 59 -21.38 14.20 16.20
N GLN A 60 -20.47 15.17 16.07
CA GLN A 60 -19.95 15.66 14.79
C GLN A 60 -18.57 15.07 14.47
N ASP A 61 -18.08 14.15 15.31
CA ASP A 61 -16.76 13.57 15.16
C ASP A 61 -16.71 12.69 13.91
N ILE A 62 -15.68 12.98 13.10
CA ILE A 62 -15.38 12.27 11.86
C ILE A 62 -13.90 11.94 11.80
N THR A 63 -13.57 10.86 11.11
CA THR A 63 -12.20 10.42 10.89
C THR A 63 -11.98 10.10 9.42
N LEU A 64 -10.76 10.34 8.95
CA LEU A 64 -10.33 10.15 7.57
C LEU A 64 -9.15 9.17 7.53
N GLY A 65 -9.36 8.04 6.87
CA GLY A 65 -8.37 6.99 6.67
C GLY A 65 -8.05 6.85 5.18
N ALA A 66 -6.94 6.18 4.88
CA ALA A 66 -6.57 5.93 3.49
C ALA A 66 -5.69 4.68 3.34
N TYR A 67 -5.68 4.12 2.14
CA TYR A 67 -4.73 3.09 1.71
C TYR A 67 -4.44 3.23 0.21
N GLY A 68 -3.32 2.71 -0.26
CA GLY A 68 -2.95 2.78 -1.68
C GLY A 68 -2.69 1.41 -2.30
N ASP A 69 -3.21 1.20 -3.50
CA ASP A 69 -3.02 0.00 -4.31
C ASP A 69 -2.87 0.38 -5.81
N GLY A 70 -2.77 -0.59 -6.71
CA GLY A 70 -2.58 -0.31 -8.14
C GLY A 70 -3.69 0.51 -8.81
N SER A 71 -4.89 0.56 -8.21
CA SER A 71 -6.01 1.35 -8.72
C SER A 71 -5.99 2.81 -8.26
N GLY A 72 -5.26 3.13 -7.18
CA GLY A 72 -5.06 4.51 -6.71
C GLY A 72 -4.86 4.61 -5.19
N TYR A 73 -4.92 5.83 -4.69
CA TYR A 73 -4.95 6.14 -3.26
C TYR A 73 -6.41 6.33 -2.82
N HIS A 74 -6.92 5.39 -2.04
CA HIS A 74 -8.31 5.31 -1.60
C HIS A 74 -8.49 6.05 -0.29
N LEU A 75 -9.34 7.08 -0.30
CA LEU A 75 -9.79 7.78 0.90
C LEU A 75 -11.06 7.12 1.43
N GLN A 76 -11.11 6.96 2.75
CA GLN A 76 -12.27 6.44 3.48
C GLN A 76 -12.60 7.39 4.62
N ILE A 77 -13.89 7.55 4.89
CA ILE A 77 -14.40 8.40 5.97
C ILE A 77 -15.28 7.57 6.89
N ALA A 78 -15.28 7.91 8.17
CA ALA A 78 -16.17 7.32 9.16
C ALA A 78 -16.64 8.41 10.14
N SER A 79 -17.81 8.24 10.75
CA SER A 79 -18.33 9.16 11.78
C SER A 79 -18.74 8.41 13.03
N GLU A 80 -18.62 9.05 14.19
CA GLU A 80 -18.97 8.45 15.47
C GLU A 80 -20.47 8.12 15.57
N LYS A 81 -21.33 9.02 15.07
CA LYS A 81 -22.79 8.81 15.01
C LYS A 81 -23.21 7.61 14.17
N ASP A 82 -22.33 7.15 13.27
CA ASP A 82 -22.52 5.96 12.44
C ASP A 82 -21.70 4.76 12.98
N GLY A 83 -21.17 4.86 14.21
CA GLY A 83 -20.39 3.82 14.85
C GLY A 83 -19.03 3.56 14.23
N PHE A 84 -18.42 4.59 13.64
CA PHE A 84 -17.21 4.51 12.83
C PHE A 84 -17.27 3.49 11.69
N ALA A 85 -18.47 3.28 11.12
CA ALA A 85 -18.62 2.51 9.90
C ALA A 85 -17.89 3.22 8.73
N TRP A 86 -16.80 2.62 8.26
CA TRP A 86 -16.00 3.15 7.15
C TRP A 86 -16.78 3.09 5.83
N ARG A 87 -16.73 4.19 5.08
CA ARG A 87 -17.25 4.29 3.72
C ARG A 87 -16.21 4.91 2.79
N SER A 88 -16.20 4.49 1.53
CA SER A 88 -15.33 5.10 0.51
C SER A 88 -15.73 6.55 0.29
N LEU A 89 -14.73 7.44 0.22
CA LEU A 89 -14.91 8.87 -0.03
C LEU A 89 -14.48 9.22 -1.45
N ALA A 90 -13.26 8.84 -1.83
CA ALA A 90 -12.69 9.12 -3.14
C ALA A 90 -11.53 8.17 -3.45
N VAL A 91 -11.16 8.07 -4.72
CA VAL A 91 -9.93 7.44 -5.17
C VAL A 91 -9.13 8.48 -5.95
N ILE A 92 -7.90 8.74 -5.51
CA ILE A 92 -6.99 9.68 -6.18
C ILE A 92 -5.99 8.87 -7.00
N LYS A 93 -5.98 9.11 -8.31
CA LYS A 93 -4.98 8.55 -9.24
C LYS A 93 -4.42 9.69 -10.10
N PRO A 94 -3.19 10.17 -9.83
CA PRO A 94 -2.54 11.20 -10.62
C PRO A 94 -2.45 10.82 -12.10
N GLN A 95 -2.84 11.73 -12.99
CA GLN A 95 -2.85 11.45 -14.43
C GLN A 95 -1.43 11.19 -14.97
N GLY A 96 -1.32 10.23 -15.88
CA GLY A 96 -0.04 9.84 -16.49
C GLY A 96 0.96 9.20 -15.53
N LYS A 97 0.49 8.72 -14.37
CA LYS A 97 1.28 7.97 -13.38
C LYS A 97 0.64 6.61 -13.14
N ASP A 98 1.36 5.56 -13.48
CA ASP A 98 1.03 4.20 -13.10
C ASP A 98 2.01 3.70 -12.04
N SER A 99 1.47 3.04 -11.03
CA SER A 99 2.22 2.44 -9.93
C SER A 99 1.47 1.21 -9.43
N SER A 100 2.20 0.22 -8.94
CA SER A 100 1.61 -0.96 -8.29
C SER A 100 1.04 -0.64 -6.90
N SER A 101 1.49 0.45 -6.26
CA SER A 101 0.93 0.96 -5.01
C SER A 101 1.22 2.44 -4.80
N TRP A 102 0.44 3.06 -3.93
CA TRP A 102 0.56 4.46 -3.54
C TRP A 102 0.73 4.59 -2.03
N THR A 103 1.39 5.66 -1.61
CA THR A 103 1.50 6.06 -0.21
C THR A 103 1.27 7.56 -0.09
N GLY A 104 0.89 8.03 1.09
CA GLY A 104 0.58 9.44 1.29
C GLY A 104 0.08 9.76 2.69
N TYR A 105 -0.25 11.03 2.86
CA TYR A 105 -0.82 11.59 4.08
C TYR A 105 -2.10 12.37 3.76
N GLN A 106 -3.03 12.33 4.69
CA GLN A 106 -4.32 13.00 4.62
C GLN A 106 -4.62 13.70 5.94
N CYS A 107 -5.05 14.95 5.86
CA CYS A 107 -5.44 15.77 7.01
C CYS A 107 -6.81 16.36 6.75
N LEU A 108 -7.63 16.42 7.80
CA LEU A 108 -8.97 16.99 7.74
C LEU A 108 -8.97 18.41 8.32
N SER A 109 -9.76 19.32 7.75
CA SER A 109 -10.01 20.64 8.34
C SER A 109 -10.73 20.50 9.68
N GLY A 110 -10.57 21.48 10.57
CA GLY A 110 -11.20 21.46 11.90
C GLY A 110 -12.73 21.44 11.86
N ASP A 111 -13.34 21.93 10.77
CA ASP A 111 -14.78 21.86 10.53
C ASP A 111 -15.22 20.62 9.73
N GLY A 112 -14.27 19.75 9.37
CA GLY A 112 -14.55 18.50 8.68
C GLY A 112 -14.90 18.60 7.20
N LYS A 113 -14.93 19.81 6.63
CA LYS A 113 -15.42 20.04 5.25
C LYS A 113 -14.38 19.80 4.16
N TYR A 114 -13.10 19.88 4.50
CA TYR A 114 -12.01 19.78 3.54
C TYR A 114 -10.99 18.74 3.99
N ALA A 115 -10.41 18.04 3.02
CA ALA A 115 -9.26 17.17 3.22
C ALA A 115 -8.10 17.66 2.35
N ALA A 116 -6.93 17.84 2.96
CA ALA A 116 -5.68 18.03 2.23
C ALA A 116 -4.99 16.67 2.12
N VAL A 117 -4.58 16.29 0.92
CA VAL A 117 -4.02 14.97 0.64
C VAL A 117 -2.77 15.11 -0.22
N ALA A 118 -1.71 14.41 0.17
CA ALA A 118 -0.45 14.38 -0.56
C ALA A 118 -0.02 12.92 -0.79
N ILE A 119 0.22 12.52 -2.03
CA ILE A 119 0.49 11.13 -2.41
C ILE A 119 1.68 10.99 -3.35
N LEU A 120 2.30 9.81 -3.35
CA LEU A 120 3.33 9.42 -4.31
C LEU A 120 3.30 7.91 -4.57
N PRO A 121 3.86 7.43 -5.69
CA PRO A 121 4.13 6.01 -5.89
C PRO A 121 5.01 5.50 -4.76
N SER A 122 4.68 4.33 -4.20
CA SER A 122 5.52 3.76 -3.13
C SER A 122 6.95 3.49 -3.58
N SER A 123 7.19 3.27 -4.89
CA SER A 123 8.55 3.14 -5.45
C SER A 123 9.35 4.44 -5.45
N ALA A 124 8.72 5.57 -5.15
CA ALA A 124 9.35 6.88 -5.05
C ALA A 124 9.58 7.28 -3.58
N VAL A 125 9.48 6.37 -2.62
CA VAL A 125 9.94 6.61 -1.24
C VAL A 125 11.43 6.29 -1.12
N ASP A 126 12.09 6.85 -0.11
CA ASP A 126 13.49 6.56 0.28
C ASP A 126 14.56 6.74 -0.82
N ILE A 127 14.24 7.50 -1.87
CA ILE A 127 15.18 7.89 -2.91
C ILE A 127 15.49 9.39 -2.85
N SER A 128 16.72 9.76 -3.20
CA SER A 128 17.18 11.15 -3.23
C SER A 128 16.29 12.04 -4.11
N ALA A 129 15.89 11.53 -5.29
CA ALA A 129 15.06 12.27 -6.23
C ALA A 129 13.64 12.61 -5.73
N ALA A 130 13.15 11.92 -4.69
CA ALA A 130 11.85 12.20 -4.09
C ALA A 130 11.96 13.23 -2.95
N ARG A 131 13.09 13.23 -2.23
CA ARG A 131 13.41 14.29 -1.26
C ARG A 131 13.39 15.67 -1.90
N ASP A 132 13.88 15.79 -3.13
CA ASP A 132 13.99 17.09 -3.82
C ASP A 132 12.69 17.55 -4.48
N ARG A 133 11.74 16.64 -4.73
CA ARG A 133 10.53 16.92 -5.53
C ARG A 133 9.21 16.83 -4.76
N GLY A 134 9.21 16.23 -3.56
CA GLY A 134 8.03 16.10 -2.72
C GLY A 134 6.96 15.16 -3.29
N ALA A 135 5.75 15.25 -2.74
CA ALA A 135 4.58 14.47 -3.13
C ALA A 135 3.71 15.19 -4.17
N PHE A 136 2.79 14.47 -4.81
CA PHE A 136 1.71 15.03 -5.61
C PHE A 136 0.57 15.48 -4.67
N ALA A 137 -0.03 16.63 -4.94
CA ALA A 137 -1.16 17.19 -4.17
C ALA A 137 -2.27 17.62 -5.13
#